data_AF-A0A0J7Y1N8-F1
#
_entry.id   AF-A0A0J7Y1N8-F1
#
_cell.length_a   1.000
_cell.length_b   1.000
_cell.length_c   1.000
_cell.angle_alpha   90.00
_cell.angle_beta   90.00
_cell.angle_gamma   90.00
#
_symmetry.space_group_name_H-M   'P 1'
#
loop_
_entity.id
_entity.type
_entity.pdbx_description
1 polymer ?
#
loop_
_entity_poly.entity_id
_entity_poly.type
_entity_poly.pdbx_seq_one_letter_code
_entity_poly.pdbx_strand_id
1 'polypeptide(L)'
;MERFGFSGDTRQPVVLTIPGLNNSGPGHWQTIWEDTRGDCERVDLGSWASPNRNAWVTRLDAAIREANGPVILAAHSLGCLAVAWWGALQSQAYGWPVTGALLVAPPDCDRMETPETIGGFGPTPRAQLPFPSILVGSRDDPYIFFERAHSIGKYWGSQFVDAGHAGHINAQSGLGDWQFGQCLLERLIDNAQEQASAMRQMRPALPMAQAVRPTLHP
;
A
#
# COMPACT_ATOMS: atom_id res chain seq x y z
N MET A 1 17.71 -34.73 -14.97
CA MET A 1 17.31 -34.64 -13.55
C MET A 1 18.00 -33.40 -13.03
N GLU A 2 17.34 -32.28 -12.79
CA GLU A 2 16.11 -32.06 -12.04
C GLU A 2 15.19 -31.02 -12.70
N ARG A 3 13.90 -31.13 -12.38
CA ARG A 3 12.80 -30.34 -12.96
C ARG A 3 12.77 -28.96 -12.32
N PHE A 4 12.68 -27.91 -13.13
CA PHE A 4 12.20 -26.60 -12.69
C PHE A 4 10.75 -26.72 -12.20
N GLY A 5 10.60 -26.99 -10.91
CA GLY A 5 9.35 -26.78 -10.19
C GLY A 5 9.25 -25.31 -9.84
N PHE A 6 8.46 -24.54 -10.59
CA PHE A 6 7.86 -23.33 -10.05
C PHE A 6 6.86 -23.77 -8.96
N SER A 7 7.35 -24.02 -7.76
CA SER A 7 6.51 -24.12 -6.57
C SER A 7 5.90 -22.73 -6.37
N GLY A 8 4.62 -22.60 -6.72
CA GLY A 8 3.80 -21.44 -6.41
C GLY A 8 3.51 -21.36 -4.92
N ASP A 9 4.54 -21.14 -4.12
CA ASP A 9 4.41 -20.79 -2.72
C ASP A 9 3.64 -19.46 -2.66
N THR A 10 2.47 -19.45 -2.04
CA THR A 10 1.78 -18.19 -1.74
C THR A 10 2.59 -17.50 -0.66
N ARG A 11 3.66 -16.81 -1.07
CA ARG A 11 4.41 -15.94 -0.16
C ARG A 11 3.39 -15.02 0.50
N GLN A 12 3.37 -15.05 1.83
CA GLN A 12 2.64 -14.05 2.62
C GLN A 12 2.97 -12.67 2.06
N PRO A 13 1.98 -11.77 1.86
CA PRO A 13 2.26 -10.43 1.39
C PRO A 13 3.27 -9.75 2.31
N VAL A 14 4.23 -9.05 1.73
CA VAL A 14 5.08 -8.14 2.50
C VAL A 14 4.29 -6.86 2.72
N VAL A 15 4.24 -6.40 3.97
CA VAL A 15 3.59 -5.14 4.34
C VAL A 15 4.65 -4.05 4.35
N LEU A 16 4.63 -3.20 3.34
CA LEU A 16 5.50 -2.04 3.30
C LEU A 16 4.85 -0.90 4.09
N THR A 17 5.47 -0.43 5.17
CA THR A 17 5.02 0.76 5.89
C THR A 17 5.58 2.02 5.20
N ILE A 18 4.71 3.01 5.00
CA ILE A 18 5.04 4.27 4.30
C ILE A 18 4.75 5.44 5.23
N PRO A 19 5.75 5.91 5.99
CA PRO A 19 5.62 7.06 6.88
C PRO A 19 5.36 8.38 6.14
N GLY A 20 4.83 9.34 6.90
CA GLY A 20 4.66 10.73 6.44
C GLY A 20 5.86 11.63 6.76
N LEU A 21 5.57 12.94 6.82
CA LEU A 21 6.54 13.97 7.20
C LEU A 21 7.21 13.62 8.54
N ASN A 22 8.53 13.80 8.62
CA ASN A 22 9.38 13.50 9.78
C ASN A 22 9.46 12.02 10.19
N ASN A 23 9.00 11.09 9.34
CA ASN A 23 9.05 9.65 9.60
C ASN A 23 8.17 9.24 10.81
N SER A 24 8.09 7.94 11.08
CA SER A 24 7.32 7.36 12.18
C SER A 24 8.25 7.08 13.36
N GLY A 25 8.10 7.84 14.44
CA GLY A 25 8.90 7.68 15.67
C GLY A 25 8.57 6.38 16.44
N PRO A 26 9.28 6.08 17.54
CA PRO A 26 9.14 4.81 18.27
C PRO A 26 7.72 4.53 18.82
N GLY A 27 6.98 5.57 19.22
CA GLY A 27 5.60 5.41 19.70
C GLY A 27 4.54 5.34 18.60
N HIS A 28 4.94 5.36 17.33
CA HIS A 28 4.03 5.33 16.19
C HIS A 28 3.65 3.87 15.87
N TRP A 29 2.38 3.64 15.52
CA TRP A 29 1.88 2.29 15.23
C TRP A 29 2.66 1.60 14.11
N GLN A 30 3.08 2.31 13.05
CA GLN A 30 3.95 1.74 11.99
C GLN A 30 5.24 1.15 12.56
N THR A 31 5.95 1.87 13.44
CA THR A 31 7.17 1.36 14.08
C THR A 31 6.88 0.15 14.95
N ILE A 32 5.79 0.20 15.71
CA ILE A 32 5.39 -0.92 16.57
C ILE A 32 5.04 -2.15 15.73
N TRP A 33 4.40 -2.00 14.58
CA TRP A 33 4.09 -3.09 13.66
C TRP A 33 5.36 -3.72 13.05
N GLU A 34 6.30 -2.87 12.63
CA GLU A 34 7.63 -3.30 12.13
C GLU A 34 8.35 -4.18 13.17
N ASP A 35 8.28 -3.82 14.45
CA ASP A 35 8.91 -4.57 15.53
C ASP A 35 8.17 -5.85 15.93
N THR A 36 6.86 -5.97 15.65
CA THR A 36 6.01 -7.01 16.26
C THR A 36 5.39 -8.01 15.29
N ARG A 37 5.10 -7.65 14.04
CA ARG A 37 4.35 -8.51 13.11
C ARG A 37 5.22 -9.46 12.28
N GLY A 38 6.50 -9.14 12.10
CA GLY A 38 7.45 -9.95 11.31
C GLY A 38 7.21 -9.97 9.80
N ASP A 39 6.12 -9.38 9.31
CA ASP A 39 5.75 -9.21 7.90
C ASP A 39 5.87 -7.74 7.42
N CYS A 40 6.24 -6.83 8.33
CA CYS A 40 6.34 -5.40 8.07
C CYS A 40 7.77 -4.94 7.76
N GLU A 41 7.93 -4.13 6.73
CA GLU A 41 9.19 -3.46 6.38
C GLU A 41 8.95 -1.98 6.06
N ARG A 42 9.78 -1.09 6.62
CA ARG A 42 9.68 0.34 6.34
C ARG A 42 10.37 0.71 5.05
N VAL A 43 9.66 1.45 4.20
CA VAL A 43 10.26 2.05 3.02
C VAL A 43 11.09 3.29 3.41
N ASP A 44 12.37 3.31 3.06
CA ASP A 44 13.18 4.52 3.17
C ASP A 44 12.91 5.49 2.01
N LEU A 45 12.03 6.46 2.25
CA LEU A 45 11.73 7.52 1.28
C LEU A 45 12.76 8.66 1.30
N GLY A 46 13.65 8.70 2.29
CA GLY A 46 14.64 9.76 2.48
C GLY A 46 14.05 11.18 2.67
N SER A 47 14.92 12.12 3.02
CA SER A 47 14.59 13.56 3.19
C SER A 47 13.31 13.81 3.99
N TRP A 48 13.10 13.08 5.08
CA TRP A 48 11.85 13.06 5.85
C TRP A 48 11.35 14.44 6.32
N ALA A 49 12.27 15.37 6.61
CA ALA A 49 11.96 16.73 7.04
C ALA A 49 11.69 17.71 5.89
N SER A 50 12.05 17.35 4.65
CA SER A 50 11.84 18.16 3.44
C SER A 50 11.47 17.24 2.27
N PRO A 51 10.25 16.69 2.31
CA PRO A 51 9.85 15.63 1.40
C PRO A 51 9.63 16.18 -0.01
N ASN A 52 10.02 15.41 -1.01
CA ASN A 52 9.77 15.73 -2.41
C ASN A 52 8.91 14.62 -3.03
N ARG A 53 7.74 14.99 -3.57
CA ARG A 53 6.79 14.05 -4.16
C ARG A 53 7.44 13.09 -5.15
N ASN A 54 8.15 13.60 -6.15
CA ASN A 54 8.70 12.75 -7.21
C ASN A 54 9.79 11.82 -6.67
N ALA A 55 10.65 12.32 -5.78
CA ALA A 55 11.69 11.49 -5.16
C ALA A 55 11.09 10.37 -4.29
N TRP A 56 10.03 10.67 -3.53
CA TRP A 56 9.32 9.68 -2.72
C TRP A 56 8.61 8.64 -3.59
N VAL A 57 7.93 9.07 -4.66
CA VAL A 57 7.30 8.14 -5.63
C VAL A 57 8.33 7.21 -6.26
N THR A 58 9.51 7.72 -6.65
CA THR A 58 10.59 6.90 -7.22
C THR A 58 11.15 5.89 -6.22
N ARG A 59 11.34 6.28 -4.95
CA ARG A 59 11.84 5.37 -3.91
C ARG A 59 10.81 4.32 -3.53
N LEU A 60 9.54 4.71 -3.45
CA LEU A 60 8.43 3.77 -3.25
C LEU A 60 8.36 2.74 -4.37
N ASP A 61 8.48 3.17 -5.63
CA ASP A 61 8.52 2.26 -6.78
C ASP A 61 9.69 1.27 -6.71
N ALA A 62 10.88 1.74 -6.32
CA ALA A 62 12.04 0.88 -6.14
C ALA A 62 11.80 -0.19 -5.06
N ALA A 63 11.31 0.21 -3.88
CA ALA A 63 11.01 -0.72 -2.79
C ALA A 63 9.94 -1.76 -3.16
N ILE A 64 8.89 -1.35 -3.89
CA ILE A 64 7.86 -2.26 -4.39
C ILE A 64 8.45 -3.30 -5.36
N ARG A 65 9.41 -2.91 -6.21
CA ARG A 65 10.06 -3.83 -7.15
C ARG A 65 11.05 -4.78 -6.48
N GLU A 66 11.64 -4.37 -5.36
CA GLU A 66 12.54 -5.20 -4.55
C GLU A 66 11.77 -6.24 -3.73
N ALA A 67 10.53 -5.94 -3.34
CA ALA A 67 9.64 -6.88 -2.71
C ALA A 67 9.29 -8.03 -3.68
N ASN A 68 9.99 -9.15 -3.54
CA ASN A 68 9.84 -10.35 -4.37
C ASN A 68 8.57 -11.15 -4.02
N GLY A 69 7.39 -10.54 -4.20
CA GLY A 69 6.08 -11.14 -3.90
C GLY A 69 4.91 -10.14 -3.91
N PRO A 70 3.73 -10.55 -3.44
CA PRO A 70 2.60 -9.67 -3.21
C PRO A 70 2.96 -8.58 -2.19
N VAL A 71 2.55 -7.34 -2.45
CA VAL A 71 2.82 -6.19 -1.57
C VAL A 71 1.53 -5.57 -1.08
N ILE A 72 1.46 -5.28 0.21
CA ILE A 72 0.43 -4.42 0.80
C ILE A 72 1.09 -3.16 1.35
N LEU A 73 0.52 -2.01 1.02
CA LEU A 73 1.04 -0.70 1.44
C LEU A 73 0.30 -0.22 2.70
N ALA A 74 0.99 0.00 3.81
CA ALA A 74 0.44 0.60 5.03
C ALA A 74 0.97 2.03 5.19
N ALA A 75 0.28 2.99 4.57
CA ALA A 75 0.71 4.37 4.52
C ALA A 75 0.05 5.25 5.59
N HIS A 76 0.82 6.23 6.10
CA HIS A 76 0.33 7.24 7.04
C HIS A 76 0.57 8.65 6.51
N SER A 77 -0.40 9.54 6.72
CA SER A 77 -0.27 10.96 6.45
C SER A 77 0.24 11.25 5.04
N LEU A 78 1.35 11.98 4.89
CA LEU A 78 1.93 12.33 3.60
C LEU A 78 2.35 11.10 2.77
N GLY A 79 2.64 9.97 3.42
CA GLY A 79 2.89 8.70 2.75
C GLY A 79 1.69 8.24 1.91
N CYS A 80 0.45 8.55 2.32
CA CYS A 80 -0.74 8.26 1.54
C CYS A 80 -0.74 8.97 0.19
N LEU A 81 -0.27 10.23 0.15
CA LEU A 81 -0.15 10.99 -1.09
C LEU A 81 0.96 10.43 -1.98
N ALA A 82 2.06 9.92 -1.39
CA ALA A 82 3.08 9.21 -2.16
C ALA A 82 2.52 7.96 -2.84
N VAL A 83 1.72 7.16 -2.11
CA VAL A 83 1.03 5.98 -2.68
C VAL A 83 0.05 6.39 -3.77
N ALA A 84 -0.75 7.43 -3.55
CA ALA A 84 -1.71 7.92 -4.54
C ALA A 84 -1.03 8.41 -5.83
N TRP A 85 0.06 9.17 -5.70
CA TRP A 85 0.84 9.59 -6.86
C TRP A 85 1.55 8.44 -7.54
N TRP A 86 2.09 7.49 -6.80
CA TRP A 86 2.67 6.29 -7.38
C TRP A 86 1.64 5.51 -8.20
N GLY A 87 0.44 5.28 -7.65
CA GLY A 87 -0.66 4.61 -8.36
C GLY A 87 -1.17 5.38 -9.58
N ALA A 88 -1.07 6.70 -9.59
CA ALA A 88 -1.46 7.54 -10.72
C ALA A 88 -0.39 7.61 -11.82
N LEU A 89 0.89 7.47 -11.47
CA LEU A 89 2.03 7.64 -12.39
C LEU A 89 2.62 6.33 -12.89
N GLN A 90 2.53 5.25 -12.11
CA GLN A 90 3.08 3.95 -12.45
C GLN A 90 1.97 3.01 -12.90
N SER A 91 2.19 2.36 -14.03
CA SER A 91 1.29 1.32 -14.53
C SER A 91 1.65 -0.01 -13.89
N GLN A 92 0.68 -0.63 -13.24
CA GLN A 92 0.74 -2.03 -12.85
C GLN A 92 -0.54 -2.74 -13.32
N ALA A 93 -0.49 -4.07 -13.44
CA ALA A 93 -1.72 -4.83 -13.60
C ALA A 93 -2.55 -4.66 -12.33
N TYR A 94 -3.87 -4.54 -12.45
CA TYR A 94 -4.71 -4.31 -11.27
C TYR A 94 -4.46 -5.41 -10.22
N GLY A 95 -4.05 -5.00 -9.02
CA GLY A 95 -3.73 -5.92 -7.92
C GLY A 95 -2.40 -6.67 -8.04
N TRP A 96 -1.43 -6.25 -8.88
CA TRP A 96 -0.10 -6.85 -8.90
C TRP A 96 1.01 -5.92 -9.43
N PRO A 97 2.15 -5.75 -8.72
CA PRO A 97 2.55 -6.48 -7.50
C PRO A 97 1.90 -5.96 -6.20
N VAL A 98 1.34 -4.75 -6.21
CA VAL A 98 0.62 -4.23 -5.05
C VAL A 98 -0.80 -4.77 -5.06
N THR A 99 -1.13 -5.57 -4.05
CA THR A 99 -2.41 -6.25 -3.92
C THR A 99 -3.39 -5.47 -3.05
N GLY A 100 -2.92 -4.49 -2.28
CA GLY A 100 -3.79 -3.64 -1.48
C GLY A 100 -3.07 -2.48 -0.79
N ALA A 101 -3.85 -1.52 -0.29
CA ALA A 101 -3.31 -0.45 0.55
C ALA A 101 -4.24 -0.02 1.69
N LEU A 102 -3.65 0.16 2.87
CA LEU A 102 -4.25 0.85 4.02
C LEU A 102 -3.68 2.28 4.05
N LEU A 103 -4.54 3.27 3.85
CA LEU A 103 -4.20 4.70 3.74
C LEU A 103 -4.76 5.43 4.96
N VAL A 104 -3.90 5.81 5.89
CA VAL A 104 -4.30 6.30 7.21
C VAL A 104 -4.06 7.80 7.33
N ALA A 105 -5.11 8.55 7.65
CA ALA A 105 -5.06 9.98 7.96
C ALA A 105 -4.33 10.85 6.91
N PRO A 106 -4.67 10.77 5.60
CA PRO A 106 -4.03 11.62 4.59
C PRO A 106 -4.31 13.10 4.87
N PRO A 107 -3.31 14.01 4.81
CA PRO A 107 -3.53 15.44 4.95
C PRO A 107 -4.16 16.03 3.68
N ASP A 108 -4.84 17.17 3.82
CA ASP A 108 -5.25 17.96 2.65
C ASP A 108 -4.09 18.85 2.19
N CYS A 109 -3.45 18.49 1.07
CA CYS A 109 -2.34 19.25 0.50
C CYS A 109 -2.81 20.38 -0.43
N ASP A 110 -4.11 20.49 -0.69
CA ASP A 110 -4.69 21.43 -1.66
C ASP A 110 -5.24 22.70 -0.99
N ARG A 111 -5.30 22.76 0.34
CA ARG A 111 -5.80 23.94 1.08
C ARG A 111 -4.79 25.08 1.05
N MET A 112 -5.25 26.33 1.07
CA MET A 112 -4.36 27.50 1.04
C MET A 112 -3.46 27.59 2.28
N GLU A 113 -3.95 27.13 3.43
CA GLU A 113 -3.25 27.15 4.71
C GLU A 113 -2.30 25.95 4.87
N THR A 114 -2.11 25.15 3.83
CA THR A 114 -1.20 24.00 3.84
C THR A 114 0.23 24.50 4.04
N PRO A 115 0.99 23.96 5.01
CA PRO A 115 2.40 24.26 5.13
C PRO A 115 3.17 23.91 3.85
N GLU A 116 4.11 24.77 3.44
CA GLU A 116 4.92 24.57 2.23
C GLU A 116 5.62 23.20 2.22
N THR A 117 5.97 22.68 3.40
CA THR A 117 6.63 21.38 3.58
C THR A 117 5.82 20.20 3.04
N ILE A 118 4.50 20.32 2.93
CA ILE A 118 3.63 19.26 2.38
C ILE A 118 2.85 19.71 1.13
N GLY A 119 2.72 21.02 0.89
CA GLY A 119 2.01 21.56 -0.28
C GLY A 119 2.56 21.09 -1.63
N GLY A 120 3.84 20.74 -1.72
CA GLY A 120 4.46 20.17 -2.91
C GLY A 120 3.93 18.79 -3.33
N PHE A 121 3.11 18.14 -2.50
CA PHE A 121 2.39 16.91 -2.85
C PHE A 121 1.03 17.19 -3.50
N GLY A 122 0.58 18.46 -3.50
CA GLY A 122 -0.57 18.90 -4.27
C GLY A 122 -0.29 19.01 -5.79
N PRO A 123 -1.33 19.07 -6.62
CA PRO A 123 -2.72 18.80 -6.27
C PRO A 123 -2.96 17.32 -5.93
N THR A 124 -3.90 17.01 -5.06
CA THR A 124 -4.21 15.63 -4.67
C THR A 124 -4.67 14.83 -5.90
N PRO A 125 -4.11 13.63 -6.18
CA PRO A 125 -4.50 12.82 -7.33
C PRO A 125 -6.00 12.51 -7.33
N ARG A 126 -6.64 12.72 -8.48
CA ARG A 126 -8.06 12.42 -8.72
C ARG A 126 -8.23 11.21 -9.65
N ALA A 127 -7.61 10.10 -9.27
CA ALA A 127 -7.66 8.85 -10.02
C ALA A 127 -7.83 7.67 -9.06
N GLN A 128 -8.55 6.64 -9.51
CA GLN A 128 -8.70 5.41 -8.77
C GLN A 128 -7.36 4.66 -8.67
N LEU A 129 -7.11 4.06 -7.52
CA LEU A 129 -5.93 3.24 -7.31
C LEU A 129 -6.04 1.92 -8.10
N PRO A 130 -4.94 1.42 -8.68
CA PRO A 130 -4.93 0.16 -9.42
C PRO A 130 -4.92 -1.08 -8.51
N PHE A 131 -5.50 -0.98 -7.31
CA PHE A 131 -5.62 -2.06 -6.33
C PHE A 131 -6.70 -1.72 -5.28
N PRO A 132 -7.27 -2.72 -4.59
CA PRO A 132 -8.16 -2.50 -3.45
C PRO A 132 -7.49 -1.64 -2.37
N SER A 133 -8.22 -0.69 -1.80
CA SER A 133 -7.68 0.16 -0.74
C SER A 133 -8.72 0.53 0.31
N ILE A 134 -8.24 0.77 1.53
CA ILE A 134 -9.01 1.28 2.65
C ILE A 134 -8.41 2.62 3.05
N LEU A 135 -9.22 3.67 3.08
CA LEU A 135 -8.85 4.97 3.63
C LEU A 135 -9.46 5.11 5.03
N VAL A 136 -8.61 5.36 6.03
CA VAL A 136 -9.02 5.62 7.41
C VAL A 136 -8.90 7.11 7.71
N GLY A 137 -10.01 7.74 8.10
CA GLY A 137 -10.05 9.14 8.52
C GLY A 137 -10.45 9.30 9.98
N SER A 138 -9.90 10.32 10.64
CA SER A 138 -10.34 10.76 11.98
C SER A 138 -11.19 12.03 11.89
N ARG A 139 -12.17 12.17 12.77
CA ARG A 139 -13.08 13.33 12.82
C ARG A 139 -12.44 14.59 13.39
N ASP A 140 -11.37 14.42 14.16
CA ASP A 140 -10.60 15.47 14.83
C ASP A 140 -9.16 15.57 14.32
N ASP A 141 -8.91 15.16 13.08
CA ASP A 141 -7.60 15.34 12.44
C ASP A 141 -7.32 16.84 12.17
N PRO A 142 -6.22 17.43 12.69
CA PRO A 142 -5.90 18.83 12.45
C PRO A 142 -5.40 19.14 11.02
N TYR A 143 -5.06 18.13 10.23
CA TYR A 143 -4.47 18.28 8.90
C TYR A 143 -5.49 18.12 7.76
N ILE A 144 -6.71 17.68 8.05
CA ILE A 144 -7.76 17.49 7.04
C ILE A 144 -9.15 17.56 7.67
N PHE A 145 -10.11 18.17 6.96
CA PHE A 145 -11.52 18.07 7.35
C PHE A 145 -12.05 16.67 7.03
N PHE A 146 -12.91 16.12 7.89
CA PHE A 146 -13.42 14.76 7.74
C PHE A 146 -14.12 14.50 6.39
N GLU A 147 -14.92 15.45 5.92
CA GLU A 147 -15.61 15.41 4.61
C GLU A 147 -14.62 15.42 3.44
N ARG A 148 -13.48 16.10 3.63
CA ARG A 148 -12.40 16.14 2.65
C ARG A 148 -11.69 14.79 2.57
N ALA A 149 -11.39 14.16 3.71
CA ALA A 149 -10.85 12.80 3.74
C ALA A 149 -11.77 11.80 3.02
N HIS A 150 -13.09 11.91 3.25
CA HIS A 150 -14.08 11.10 2.55
C HIS A 150 -14.11 11.37 1.03
N SER A 151 -13.96 12.63 0.62
CA SER A 151 -13.87 13.00 -0.80
C SER A 151 -12.60 12.43 -1.47
N ILE A 152 -11.48 12.45 -0.77
CA ILE A 152 -10.23 11.82 -1.21
C ILE A 152 -10.42 10.31 -1.38
N GLY A 153 -11.08 9.64 -0.43
CA GLY A 153 -11.40 8.21 -0.54
C GLY A 153 -12.19 7.88 -1.80
N LYS A 154 -13.17 8.73 -2.16
CA LYS A 154 -13.92 8.58 -3.42
C LYS A 154 -13.05 8.74 -4.66
N TYR A 155 -12.13 9.71 -4.67
CA TYR A 155 -11.21 9.89 -5.79
C TYR A 155 -10.34 8.66 -6.02
N TRP A 156 -9.84 8.07 -4.94
CA TRP A 156 -8.95 6.92 -4.98
C TRP A 156 -9.68 5.58 -5.13
N GLY A 157 -11.02 5.57 -5.09
CA GLY A 157 -11.82 4.35 -5.12
C GLY A 157 -11.67 3.49 -3.87
N SER A 158 -11.28 4.10 -2.74
CA SER A 158 -11.03 3.41 -1.48
C SER A 158 -12.32 3.17 -0.70
N GLN A 159 -12.39 2.06 0.04
CA GLN A 159 -13.35 1.92 1.12
C GLN A 159 -13.00 2.94 2.21
N PHE A 160 -13.95 3.80 2.59
CA PHE A 160 -13.73 4.74 3.69
C PHE A 160 -14.10 4.12 5.04
N VAL A 161 -13.26 4.33 6.05
CA VAL A 161 -13.46 3.89 7.43
C VAL A 161 -13.27 5.09 8.37
N ASP A 162 -14.24 5.29 9.24
CA ASP A 162 -14.23 6.31 10.28
C ASP A 162 -13.56 5.76 11.55
N ALA A 163 -12.46 6.38 11.98
CA ALA A 163 -11.74 6.04 13.20
C ALA A 163 -12.30 6.73 14.47
N GLY A 164 -13.37 7.51 14.34
CA GLY A 164 -13.91 8.31 15.43
C GLY A 164 -13.03 9.54 15.72
N HIS A 165 -12.68 9.75 16.98
CA HIS A 165 -11.83 10.86 17.43
C HIS A 165 -10.46 10.30 17.86
N ALA A 166 -9.58 10.10 16.88
CA ALA A 166 -8.27 9.49 17.02
C ALA A 166 -7.11 10.46 16.67
N GLY A 167 -7.39 11.77 16.61
CA GLY A 167 -6.43 12.79 16.20
C GLY A 167 -5.85 12.51 14.82
N HIS A 168 -4.54 12.69 14.64
CA HIS A 168 -3.86 12.40 13.38
C HIS A 168 -3.43 10.92 13.24
N ILE A 169 -3.98 10.02 14.07
CA ILE A 169 -3.67 8.57 14.09
C ILE A 169 -2.15 8.32 14.09
N ASN A 170 -1.43 9.04 14.93
CA ASN A 170 0.03 9.00 15.03
C ASN A 170 0.45 8.61 16.46
N ALA A 171 1.73 8.76 16.82
CA ALA A 171 2.21 8.44 18.17
C ALA A 171 1.49 9.24 19.28
N GLN A 172 1.10 10.50 19.00
CA GLN A 172 0.42 11.36 19.97
C GLN A 172 -1.04 10.92 20.21
N SER A 173 -1.61 10.13 19.29
CA SER A 173 -2.94 9.54 19.46
C SER A 173 -2.98 8.43 20.53
N GLY A 174 -1.82 7.93 21.00
CA GLY A 174 -1.76 6.95 22.08
C GLY A 174 -2.34 5.58 21.73
N LEU A 175 -2.32 5.20 20.45
CA LEU A 175 -2.97 3.99 19.95
C LEU A 175 -2.14 2.70 20.13
N GLY A 176 -0.86 2.82 20.49
CA GLY A 176 0.04 1.67 20.63
C GLY A 176 0.16 0.87 19.32
N ASP A 177 -0.07 -0.43 19.42
CA ASP A 177 -0.09 -1.38 18.29
C ASP A 177 -1.33 -1.24 17.40
N TRP A 178 -2.23 -0.30 17.69
CA TRP A 178 -3.41 0.06 16.90
C TRP A 178 -4.14 -1.15 16.30
N GLN A 179 -4.65 -2.03 17.19
CA GLN A 179 -5.33 -3.27 16.82
C GLN A 179 -6.43 -3.09 15.76
N PHE A 180 -7.19 -1.99 15.83
CA PHE A 180 -8.19 -1.67 14.82
C PHE A 180 -7.60 -1.56 13.41
N GLY A 181 -6.45 -0.90 13.27
CA GLY A 181 -5.72 -0.82 12.00
C GLY A 181 -5.21 -2.17 11.53
N GLN A 182 -4.73 -3.02 12.45
CA GLN A 182 -4.31 -4.37 12.10
C GLN A 182 -5.48 -5.21 11.58
N CYS A 183 -6.68 -5.12 12.18
CA CYS A 183 -7.86 -5.81 11.64
C CYS A 183 -8.22 -5.35 10.21
N LEU A 184 -8.00 -4.08 9.87
CA LEU A 184 -8.20 -3.58 8.50
C LEU A 184 -7.13 -4.10 7.55
N LEU A 185 -5.88 -4.21 8.02
CA LEU A 185 -4.76 -4.78 7.27
C LEU A 185 -5.00 -6.27 6.97
N GLU A 186 -5.43 -7.06 7.96
CA GLU A 186 -5.74 -8.48 7.75
C GLU A 186 -6.82 -8.68 6.68
N ARG A 187 -7.86 -7.83 6.64
CA ARG A 187 -8.87 -7.87 5.58
C ARG A 187 -8.27 -7.66 4.19
N LEU A 188 -7.22 -6.84 4.05
CA LEU A 188 -6.52 -6.65 2.77
C LEU A 188 -5.65 -7.88 2.44
N ILE A 189 -5.02 -8.50 3.43
CA ILE A 189 -4.24 -9.73 3.27
C ILE A 189 -5.14 -10.87 2.80
N ASP A 190 -6.27 -11.08 3.47
CA ASP A 190 -7.25 -12.12 3.11
C ASP A 190 -7.75 -11.92 1.67
N ASN A 191 -8.17 -10.70 1.32
CA ASN A 191 -8.61 -10.37 -0.04
C ASN A 191 -7.52 -10.64 -1.09
N ALA A 192 -6.25 -10.34 -0.78
CA ALA A 192 -5.13 -10.59 -1.70
C ALA A 192 -4.90 -12.09 -1.92
N GLN A 193 -5.00 -12.89 -0.87
CA GLN A 193 -4.89 -14.35 -0.93
C GLN A 193 -6.04 -14.98 -1.74
N GLU A 194 -7.26 -14.47 -1.59
CA GLU A 194 -8.42 -14.90 -2.38
C GLU A 194 -8.25 -14.56 -3.86
N GLN A 195 -7.82 -13.35 -4.20
CA GLN A 195 -7.56 -12.95 -5.58
C GLN A 195 -6.45 -13.78 -6.23
N ALA A 196 -5.35 -14.03 -5.51
CA ALA A 196 -4.27 -14.89 -5.99
C ALA A 196 -4.76 -16.33 -6.24
N SER A 197 -5.63 -16.84 -5.37
CA SER A 197 -6.24 -18.17 -5.52
C SER A 197 -7.17 -18.26 -6.72
N ALA A 198 -8.02 -17.25 -6.92
CA ALA A 198 -8.92 -17.17 -8.08
C ALA A 198 -8.16 -17.09 -9.41
N MET A 199 -7.12 -16.25 -9.49
CA MET A 199 -6.27 -16.14 -10.69
C MET A 199 -5.58 -17.46 -11.05
N ARG A 200 -5.20 -18.27 -10.07
CA ARG A 200 -4.62 -19.60 -10.32
C ARG A 200 -5.64 -20.56 -10.92
N GLN A 201 -6.87 -20.56 -10.42
CA GLN A 201 -7.94 -21.44 -10.91
C GLN A 201 -8.38 -21.09 -12.35
N MET A 202 -8.23 -19.82 -12.76
CA MET A 202 -8.58 -19.36 -14.12
C MET A 202 -7.48 -19.57 -15.17
N ARG A 203 -6.24 -19.97 -14.81
CA ARG A 203 -5.21 -20.29 -15.80
C ARG A 203 -5.53 -21.65 -16.45
N PRO A 204 -5.76 -21.71 -17.78
CA PRO A 204 -5.98 -23.00 -18.43
C PRO A 204 -4.72 -23.87 -18.27
N ALA A 205 -4.93 -25.15 -17.98
CA ALA A 205 -3.84 -26.13 -18.00
C ALA A 205 -3.25 -26.13 -19.41
N LEU A 206 -1.99 -25.67 -19.56
CA LEU A 206 -1.25 -25.81 -20.80
C LEU A 206 -1.26 -27.31 -21.17
N PRO A 207 -1.81 -27.71 -22.33
CA PRO A 207 -1.75 -29.10 -22.73
C PRO A 207 -0.27 -29.49 -22.84
N MET A 208 0.12 -30.55 -22.13
CA MET A 208 1.46 -31.12 -22.25
C MET A 208 1.69 -31.45 -23.72
N ALA A 209 2.62 -30.74 -24.36
CA ALA A 209 3.03 -31.06 -25.72
C ALA A 209 3.51 -32.52 -25.74
N GLN A 210 2.74 -33.39 -26.38
CA GLN A 210 3.14 -34.77 -26.63
C GLN A 210 4.40 -34.72 -27.50
N ALA A 211 5.50 -35.24 -26.97
CA ALA A 211 6.74 -35.38 -27.71
C ALA A 211 6.50 -36.29 -28.93
N VAL A 212 6.44 -35.68 -30.11
CA VAL A 212 6.45 -36.40 -31.39
C VAL A 212 7.79 -37.12 -31.50
N ARG A 213 7.79 -38.44 -31.34
CA ARG A 213 8.96 -39.28 -31.64
C ARG A 213 9.15 -39.31 -33.15
N PRO A 214 10.35 -39.04 -33.69
CA PRO A 214 10.61 -39.22 -35.10
C PRO A 214 10.62 -40.71 -35.43
N THR A 215 9.68 -41.15 -36.28
CA THR A 215 9.74 -42.45 -36.94
C THR A 215 10.83 -42.40 -38.01
N LEU A 216 11.94 -43.09 -37.76
CA LEU A 216 12.89 -43.46 -38.81
C LEU A 216 12.24 -44.55 -39.67
N HIS A 217 12.21 -44.34 -40.98
CA HIS A 217 11.83 -45.34 -41.98
C HIS A 217 13.09 -45.87 -42.69
N PRO A 218 13.02 -47.10 -43.22
CA PRO A 218 14.13 -48.07 -43.27
C PRO A 218 15.24 -47.75 -44.26
#